data_AF-A0A1Z5KFW2-F1
#
_entry.id   AF-A0A1Z5KFW2-F1
#
_cell.length_a   1.000
_cell.length_b   1.000
_cell.length_c   1.000
_cell.angle_alpha   90.00
_cell.angle_beta   90.00
_cell.angle_gamma   90.00
#
_symmetry.space_group_name_H-M   'P 1'
#
loop_
_entity.id
_entity.type
_entity.pdbx_description
1 polymer ?
#
loop_
_entity_poly.entity_id
_entity_poly.type
_entity_poly.pdbx_seq_one_letter_code
_entity_poly.pdbx_strand_id
1 'polypeptide(L)'
;MLSNRLRQIQRQSIRAFNSEAKIWNVYLSGEIHSDWRSVIAEGLQKKNLPVRLTSPNLIHEDSDDCGAIILGMQEERPSWDRLGARMNDIRNKTLLSQADIVVVRFGDKYRQWNAAFDAGYAAALGKPLITLHPPEISHMLKEVNASANVVCEEPEQVVQTLAYVILGELPTTPKDGDRFVPIADRLGKGNPNP
;
A
#
# COMPACT_ATOMS: atom_id res chain seq x y z
N MET A 1 -2.74 14.20 -33.86
CA MET A 1 -2.55 15.42 -33.05
C MET A 1 -3.79 15.84 -32.25
N LEU A 2 -5.02 15.77 -32.80
CA LEU A 2 -6.24 16.14 -32.06
C LEU A 2 -6.51 15.31 -30.78
N SER A 3 -6.10 14.03 -30.73
CA SER A 3 -6.37 13.17 -29.56
C SER A 3 -5.48 13.43 -28.34
N ASN A 4 -4.31 14.06 -28.51
CA ASN A 4 -3.47 14.46 -27.37
C ASN A 4 -3.97 15.75 -26.74
N ARG A 5 -4.46 16.70 -27.56
CA ARG A 5 -5.04 17.96 -27.08
C ARG A 5 -6.35 17.74 -26.34
N LEU A 6 -7.22 16.85 -26.84
CA LEU A 6 -8.47 16.46 -26.15
C LEU A 6 -8.20 15.72 -24.83
N ARG A 7 -7.22 14.82 -24.79
CA ARG A 7 -6.78 14.16 -23.54
C ARG A 7 -6.18 15.14 -22.54
N GLN A 8 -5.44 16.14 -23.01
CA GLN A 8 -4.86 17.17 -22.16
C GLN A 8 -5.90 18.15 -21.61
N ILE A 9 -6.92 18.50 -22.40
CA ILE A 9 -8.04 19.35 -21.99
C ILE A 9 -8.94 18.64 -20.97
N GLN A 10 -9.26 17.35 -21.17
CA GLN A 10 -9.96 16.54 -20.15
C GLN A 10 -9.17 16.46 -18.84
N ARG A 11 -7.85 16.24 -18.90
CA ARG A 11 -6.96 16.21 -17.72
C ARG A 11 -6.87 17.56 -16.99
N GLN A 12 -6.91 18.68 -17.71
CA GLN A 12 -6.92 20.02 -17.11
C GLN A 12 -8.26 20.37 -16.46
N SER A 13 -9.39 19.90 -17.02
CA SER A 13 -10.72 20.16 -16.45
C SER A 13 -11.02 19.43 -15.13
N ILE A 14 -10.30 18.34 -14.82
CA ILE A 14 -10.45 17.57 -13.57
C ILE A 14 -9.64 18.20 -12.41
N ARG A 15 -8.71 19.12 -12.70
CA ARG A 15 -7.82 19.75 -11.71
C ARG A 15 -8.41 20.93 -10.95
N ALA A 16 -9.70 21.23 -11.11
CA ALA A 16 -10.38 22.11 -10.18
C ALA A 16 -10.41 21.40 -8.81
N PHE A 17 -9.49 21.78 -7.92
CA PHE A 17 -9.44 21.33 -6.53
C PHE A 17 -10.78 21.67 -5.87
N ASN A 18 -11.73 20.73 -5.90
CA ASN A 18 -12.91 20.79 -5.05
C ASN A 18 -12.43 20.56 -3.62
N SER A 19 -12.75 21.50 -2.73
CA SER A 19 -12.55 21.35 -1.28
C SER A 19 -13.36 20.20 -0.65
N GLU A 20 -14.13 19.47 -1.47
CA GLU A 20 -14.89 18.26 -1.13
C GLU A 20 -14.25 16.96 -1.65
N ALA A 21 -13.05 17.00 -2.22
CA ALA A 21 -12.39 15.80 -2.73
C ALA A 21 -12.14 14.79 -1.58
N LYS A 22 -12.61 13.55 -1.75
CA LYS A 22 -12.39 12.45 -0.79
C LYS A 22 -10.91 12.33 -0.44
N ILE A 23 -10.60 12.37 0.85
CA ILE A 23 -9.29 11.94 1.36
C ILE A 23 -9.29 10.42 1.47
N TRP A 24 -8.35 9.77 0.80
CA TRP A 24 -8.17 8.33 0.82
C TRP A 24 -7.36 7.90 2.04
N ASN A 25 -7.90 7.01 2.85
CA ASN A 25 -7.16 6.41 3.95
C ASN A 25 -6.34 5.22 3.45
N VAL A 26 -5.02 5.31 3.51
CA VAL A 26 -4.11 4.24 3.09
C VAL A 26 -3.37 3.72 4.33
N TYR A 27 -3.50 2.42 4.59
CA TYR A 27 -2.86 1.76 5.74
C TYR A 27 -1.57 1.04 5.29
N LEU A 28 -0.43 1.39 5.90
CA LEU A 28 0.90 0.87 5.59
C LEU A 28 1.36 -0.14 6.65
N SER A 29 1.10 -1.43 6.40
CA SER A 29 1.59 -2.54 7.24
C SER A 29 2.88 -3.14 6.70
N GLY A 30 3.60 -3.84 7.57
CA GLY A 30 4.80 -4.59 7.20
C GLY A 30 6.08 -4.09 7.84
N GLU A 31 7.18 -4.58 7.29
CA GLU A 31 8.56 -4.34 7.71
C GLU A 31 8.86 -2.90 8.15
N ILE A 32 9.67 -2.73 9.21
CA ILE A 32 9.94 -1.43 9.87
C ILE A 32 11.43 -1.02 9.85
N HIS A 33 12.30 -1.76 9.17
CA HIS A 33 13.76 -1.57 9.17
C HIS A 33 14.28 -0.89 7.88
N SER A 34 13.40 -0.37 7.02
CA SER A 34 13.73 0.36 5.80
C SER A 34 12.89 1.64 5.66
N ASP A 35 13.25 2.49 4.70
CA ASP A 35 12.70 3.83 4.47
C ASP A 35 11.46 3.86 3.56
N TRP A 36 10.96 2.70 3.13
CA TRP A 36 9.89 2.57 2.13
C TRP A 36 8.63 3.41 2.43
N ARG A 37 8.25 3.57 3.71
CA ARG A 37 7.10 4.39 4.11
C ARG A 37 7.36 5.86 3.82
N SER A 38 8.57 6.33 4.07
CA SER A 38 9.00 7.71 3.78
C SER A 38 9.00 7.94 2.27
N VAL A 39 9.52 6.99 1.48
CA VAL A 39 9.47 7.08 0.01
C VAL A 39 8.04 7.21 -0.50
N ILE A 40 7.09 6.41 0.03
CA ILE A 40 5.68 6.53 -0.30
C ILE A 40 5.14 7.90 0.12
N ALA A 41 5.33 8.31 1.38
CA ALA A 41 4.82 9.57 1.91
C ALA A 41 5.29 10.78 1.06
N GLU A 42 6.58 10.84 0.77
CA GLU A 42 7.15 11.88 -0.08
C GLU A 42 6.62 11.82 -1.52
N GLY A 43 6.50 10.62 -2.09
CA GLY A 43 5.99 10.45 -3.46
C GLY A 43 4.53 10.90 -3.60
N LEU A 44 3.69 10.59 -2.60
CA LEU A 44 2.30 11.03 -2.55
C LEU A 44 2.22 12.55 -2.38
N GLN A 45 3.05 13.14 -1.52
CA GLN A 45 3.14 14.58 -1.32
C GLN A 45 3.59 15.30 -2.60
N LYS A 46 4.65 14.82 -3.27
CA LYS A 46 5.16 15.38 -4.54
C LYS A 46 4.09 15.39 -5.65
N LYS A 47 3.16 14.43 -5.61
CA LYS A 47 2.02 14.35 -6.54
C LYS A 47 0.76 15.07 -6.06
N ASN A 48 0.78 15.69 -4.87
CA ASN A 48 -0.40 16.28 -4.23
C ASN A 48 -1.60 15.32 -4.18
N LEU A 49 -1.36 14.04 -3.88
CA LEU A 49 -2.46 13.08 -3.76
C LEU A 49 -3.25 13.30 -2.46
N PRO A 50 -4.59 13.27 -2.49
CA PRO A 50 -5.42 13.46 -1.30
C PRO A 50 -5.44 12.18 -0.44
N VAL A 51 -4.32 11.84 0.17
CA VAL A 51 -4.13 10.61 0.94
C VAL A 51 -3.79 10.93 2.39
N ARG A 52 -4.42 10.18 3.31
CA ARG A 52 -4.02 10.08 4.72
C ARG A 52 -3.36 8.73 4.95
N LEU A 53 -2.09 8.76 5.34
CA LEU A 53 -1.35 7.55 5.71
C LEU A 53 -1.59 7.19 7.17
N THR A 54 -1.79 5.89 7.42
CA THR A 54 -1.88 5.31 8.76
C THR A 54 -1.01 4.04 8.82
N SER A 55 -0.60 3.63 10.01
CA SER A 55 0.28 2.46 10.19
C SER A 55 0.12 1.87 11.60
N PRO A 56 0.65 0.66 11.85
CA PRO A 56 0.95 0.19 13.20
C PRO A 56 1.85 1.18 13.95
N ASN A 57 2.00 0.97 15.27
CA ASN A 57 3.09 1.61 16.01
C ASN A 57 4.43 1.11 15.44
N LEU A 58 5.30 2.04 15.06
CA LEU A 58 6.59 1.74 14.43
C LEU A 58 7.73 1.71 15.45
N ILE A 59 7.49 2.19 16.68
CA ILE A 59 8.45 2.14 17.77
C ILE A 59 8.30 0.77 18.45
N HIS A 60 9.31 -0.08 18.27
CA HIS A 60 9.27 -1.49 18.69
C HIS A 60 9.04 -1.64 20.20
N GLU A 61 9.81 -0.91 21.01
CA GLU A 61 9.67 -0.90 22.47
C GLU A 61 8.28 -0.45 22.91
N ASP A 62 7.75 0.65 22.35
CA ASP A 62 6.39 1.10 22.66
C ASP A 62 5.33 0.06 22.28
N SER A 63 5.50 -0.60 21.13
CA SER A 63 4.58 -1.63 20.66
C SER A 63 4.57 -2.83 21.60
N ASP A 64 5.74 -3.28 22.04
CA ASP A 64 5.90 -4.49 22.86
C ASP A 64 5.46 -4.22 24.30
N ASP A 65 5.86 -3.07 24.86
CA ASP A 65 5.66 -2.76 26.27
C ASP A 65 4.35 -2.04 26.58
N CYS A 66 3.59 -1.55 25.58
CA CYS A 66 2.38 -0.75 25.82
C CYS A 66 1.40 -1.39 26.82
N GLY A 67 1.21 -2.70 26.74
CA GLY A 67 0.33 -3.44 27.64
C GLY A 67 0.80 -3.38 29.09
N ALA A 68 2.11 -3.58 29.31
CA ALA A 68 2.73 -3.53 30.63
C ALA A 68 2.80 -2.10 31.19
N ILE A 69 3.16 -1.12 30.36
CA ILE A 69 3.23 0.30 30.73
C ILE A 69 1.86 0.80 31.20
N ILE A 70 0.78 0.42 30.50
CA ILE A 70 -0.56 0.97 30.75
C ILE A 70 -1.32 0.17 31.81
N LEU A 71 -1.24 -1.16 31.81
CA LEU A 71 -2.03 -2.03 32.70
C LEU A 71 -1.22 -2.59 33.88
N GLY A 72 0.07 -2.27 33.96
CA GLY A 72 0.99 -2.79 34.96
C GLY A 72 1.61 -4.13 34.59
N MET A 73 2.81 -4.38 35.14
CA MET A 73 3.48 -5.68 35.07
C MET A 73 2.69 -6.69 35.90
N GLN A 74 2.16 -7.74 35.27
CA GLN A 74 1.55 -8.84 36.01
C GLN A 74 2.69 -9.71 36.57
N GLU A 75 3.05 -9.49 37.85
CA GLU A 75 4.17 -10.17 38.54
C GLU A 75 4.13 -11.71 38.43
N GLU A 76 2.94 -12.27 38.24
CA GLU A 76 2.70 -13.72 38.22
C GLU A 76 2.58 -14.35 36.81
N ARG A 77 2.76 -13.60 35.69
CA ARG A 77 2.40 -14.15 34.36
C ARG A 77 3.39 -13.94 33.21
N PRO A 78 3.57 -14.96 32.34
CA PRO A 78 4.23 -14.85 31.04
C PRO A 78 3.33 -14.19 29.95
N SER A 79 2.46 -13.24 30.32
CA SER A 79 1.43 -12.70 29.41
C SER A 79 1.62 -11.24 29.00
N TRP A 80 2.77 -10.62 29.26
CA TRP A 80 3.05 -9.22 28.88
C TRP A 80 2.93 -9.03 27.36
N ASP A 81 3.52 -9.94 26.56
CA ASP A 81 3.40 -9.93 25.09
C ASP A 81 1.94 -9.98 24.63
N ARG A 82 1.11 -10.75 25.35
CA ARG A 82 -0.33 -10.85 25.03
C ARG A 82 -1.08 -9.55 25.32
N LEU A 83 -0.68 -8.79 26.34
CA LEU A 83 -1.29 -7.51 26.65
C LEU A 83 -0.99 -6.49 25.55
N GLY A 84 0.29 -6.35 25.20
CA GLY A 84 0.71 -5.47 24.10
C GLY A 84 0.06 -5.87 22.78
N ALA A 85 0.13 -7.17 22.42
CA ALA A 85 -0.49 -7.69 21.21
C ALA A 85 -2.00 -7.41 21.13
N ARG A 86 -2.75 -7.50 22.23
CA ARG A 86 -4.20 -7.20 22.25
C ARG A 86 -4.50 -5.72 22.04
N MET A 87 -3.70 -4.83 22.60
CA MET A 87 -3.86 -3.39 22.37
C MET A 87 -3.52 -3.02 20.92
N ASN A 88 -2.43 -3.57 20.40
CA ASN A 88 -2.04 -3.42 19.01
C ASN A 88 -3.11 -3.99 18.07
N ASP A 89 -3.72 -5.13 18.41
CA ASP A 89 -4.82 -5.72 17.63
C ASP A 89 -6.02 -4.77 17.51
N ILE A 90 -6.46 -4.15 18.62
CA ILE A 90 -7.55 -3.16 18.61
C ILE A 90 -7.20 -2.00 17.67
N ARG A 91 -6.00 -1.45 17.80
CA ARG A 91 -5.54 -0.32 16.97
C ARG A 91 -5.45 -0.71 15.50
N ASN A 92 -4.72 -1.79 15.18
CA ASN A 92 -4.41 -2.20 13.82
C ASN A 92 -5.68 -2.62 13.08
N LYS A 93 -6.56 -3.42 13.69
CA LYS A 93 -7.85 -3.78 13.07
C LYS A 93 -8.73 -2.58 12.81
N THR A 94 -8.76 -1.62 13.73
CA THR A 94 -9.53 -0.37 13.55
C THR A 94 -9.01 0.40 12.34
N LEU A 95 -7.71 0.68 12.29
CA LEU A 95 -7.10 1.44 11.18
C LEU A 95 -7.23 0.72 9.84
N LEU A 96 -6.96 -0.60 9.81
CA LEU A 96 -7.08 -1.42 8.61
C LEU A 96 -8.54 -1.50 8.11
N SER A 97 -9.52 -1.62 9.02
CA SER A 97 -10.95 -1.61 8.66
C SER A 97 -11.42 -0.26 8.10
N GLN A 98 -10.81 0.85 8.53
CA GLN A 98 -11.11 2.20 8.06
C GLN A 98 -10.35 2.57 6.77
N ALA A 99 -9.35 1.77 6.39
CA ALA A 99 -8.58 2.00 5.18
C ALA A 99 -9.45 1.83 3.92
N ASP A 100 -9.26 2.72 2.96
CA ASP A 100 -9.75 2.56 1.59
C ASP A 100 -8.84 1.61 0.81
N ILE A 101 -7.53 1.64 1.08
CA ILE A 101 -6.52 0.79 0.45
C ILE A 101 -5.52 0.34 1.52
N VAL A 102 -5.13 -0.93 1.48
CA VAL A 102 -4.09 -1.49 2.35
C VAL A 102 -2.85 -1.79 1.53
N VAL A 103 -1.69 -1.35 2.03
CA VAL A 103 -0.37 -1.69 1.48
C VAL A 103 0.36 -2.52 2.53
N VAL A 104 0.80 -3.72 2.15
CA VAL A 104 1.57 -4.61 3.02
C VAL A 104 2.95 -4.83 2.41
N ARG A 105 4.01 -4.38 3.11
CA ARG A 105 5.39 -4.63 2.69
C ARG A 105 5.94 -5.91 3.34
N PHE A 106 6.51 -6.77 2.50
CA PHE A 106 7.35 -7.88 2.91
C PHE A 106 8.81 -7.59 2.56
N GLY A 107 9.66 -7.44 3.58
CA GLY A 107 11.12 -7.38 3.42
C GLY A 107 11.78 -8.76 3.32
N ASP A 108 13.08 -8.78 3.07
CA ASP A 108 13.92 -9.98 2.97
C ASP A 108 14.38 -10.56 4.32
N LYS A 109 14.30 -9.75 5.39
CA LYS A 109 14.71 -10.10 6.75
C LYS A 109 13.51 -10.44 7.63
N TYR A 110 13.72 -11.40 8.52
CA TYR A 110 12.71 -11.93 9.46
C TYR A 110 11.48 -12.53 8.76
N ARG A 111 10.70 -13.31 9.50
CA ARG A 111 9.56 -14.04 8.95
C ARG A 111 8.29 -13.18 8.76
N GLN A 112 8.24 -11.97 9.35
CA GLN A 112 7.19 -10.96 9.16
C GLN A 112 5.75 -11.46 9.29
N TRP A 113 5.49 -12.29 10.31
CA TRP A 113 4.18 -12.91 10.56
C TRP A 113 3.03 -11.90 10.73
N ASN A 114 3.31 -10.76 11.35
CA ASN A 114 2.30 -9.69 11.51
C ASN A 114 1.86 -9.11 10.16
N ALA A 115 2.79 -8.97 9.20
CA ALA A 115 2.48 -8.50 7.85
C ALA A 115 1.60 -9.51 7.10
N ALA A 116 1.93 -10.80 7.20
CA ALA A 116 1.11 -11.87 6.60
C ALA A 116 -0.29 -11.93 7.21
N PHE A 117 -0.40 -11.73 8.53
CA PHE A 117 -1.68 -11.67 9.23
C PHE A 117 -2.52 -10.48 8.75
N ASP A 118 -1.94 -9.28 8.67
CA ASP A 118 -2.63 -8.09 8.19
C ASP A 118 -3.07 -8.22 6.73
N ALA A 119 -2.25 -8.81 5.86
CA ALA A 119 -2.63 -9.08 4.47
C ALA A 119 -3.82 -10.04 4.39
N GLY A 120 -3.82 -11.12 5.16
CA GLY A 120 -4.93 -12.06 5.24
C GLY A 120 -6.20 -11.42 5.79
N TYR A 121 -6.08 -10.57 6.82
CA TYR A 121 -7.22 -9.86 7.40
C TYR A 121 -7.80 -8.81 6.43
N ALA A 122 -6.94 -8.08 5.70
CA ALA A 122 -7.36 -7.15 4.65
C ALA A 122 -8.12 -7.89 3.53
N ALA A 123 -7.61 -9.02 3.07
CA ALA A 123 -8.27 -9.87 2.08
C ALA A 123 -9.63 -10.36 2.58
N ALA A 124 -9.72 -10.82 3.84
CA ALA A 124 -10.97 -11.28 4.45
C ALA A 124 -12.03 -10.16 4.56
N LEU A 125 -11.61 -8.91 4.75
CA LEU A 125 -12.49 -7.74 4.77
C LEU A 125 -12.83 -7.21 3.36
N GLY A 126 -12.30 -7.81 2.29
CA GLY A 126 -12.48 -7.34 0.92
C GLY A 126 -11.82 -5.98 0.66
N LYS A 127 -10.76 -5.64 1.39
CA LYS A 127 -10.02 -4.39 1.19
C LYS A 127 -9.17 -4.46 -0.08
N PRO A 128 -9.15 -3.40 -0.91
CA PRO A 128 -8.14 -3.27 -1.95
C PRO A 128 -6.73 -3.42 -1.37
N LEU A 129 -5.98 -4.40 -1.86
CA LEU A 129 -4.70 -4.83 -1.29
C LEU A 129 -3.57 -4.67 -2.31
N ILE A 130 -2.52 -3.96 -1.89
CA ILE A 130 -1.25 -3.86 -2.60
C ILE A 130 -0.20 -4.59 -1.77
N THR A 131 0.50 -5.56 -2.36
CA THR A 131 1.70 -6.13 -1.74
C THR A 131 2.94 -5.44 -2.28
N LEU A 132 3.93 -5.22 -1.42
CA LEU A 132 5.20 -4.61 -1.78
C LEU A 132 6.34 -5.51 -1.32
N HIS A 133 7.10 -6.11 -2.23
CA HIS A 133 8.21 -6.98 -1.85
C HIS A 133 9.19 -7.18 -3.01
N PRO A 134 10.47 -7.46 -2.72
CA PRO A 134 11.43 -7.75 -3.78
C PRO A 134 11.08 -9.08 -4.50
N PRO A 135 11.41 -9.24 -5.79
CA PRO A 135 10.96 -10.38 -6.59
C PRO A 135 11.44 -11.74 -6.05
N GLU A 136 12.56 -11.77 -5.33
CA GLU A 136 13.20 -12.96 -4.76
C GLU A 136 12.29 -13.71 -3.78
N ILE A 137 11.38 -12.99 -3.10
CA ILE A 137 10.46 -13.60 -2.13
C ILE A 137 9.05 -13.83 -2.68
N SER A 138 8.81 -13.50 -3.95
CA SER A 138 7.49 -13.61 -4.59
C SER A 138 6.91 -15.04 -4.52
N HIS A 139 7.75 -16.05 -4.71
CA HIS A 139 7.31 -17.45 -4.65
C HIS A 139 6.79 -17.85 -3.26
N MET A 140 7.42 -17.34 -2.19
CA MET A 140 7.01 -17.60 -0.80
C MET A 140 5.70 -16.89 -0.44
N LEU A 141 5.34 -15.85 -1.19
CA LEU A 141 4.15 -15.04 -1.00
C LEU A 141 3.03 -15.40 -1.98
N LYS A 142 3.11 -16.51 -2.72
CA LYS A 142 2.19 -16.83 -3.82
C LYS A 142 0.70 -16.78 -3.44
N GLU A 143 0.30 -17.28 -2.25
CA GLU A 143 -1.09 -17.21 -1.78
C GLU A 143 -1.50 -15.77 -1.37
N VAL A 144 -0.58 -15.01 -0.79
CA VAL A 144 -0.80 -13.61 -0.42
C VAL A 144 -0.94 -12.76 -1.68
N ASN A 145 -0.06 -12.95 -2.66
CA ASN A 145 -0.07 -12.26 -3.94
C ASN A 145 -1.30 -12.64 -4.78
N ALA A 146 -1.79 -13.87 -4.69
CA ALA A 146 -3.05 -14.26 -5.32
C ALA A 146 -4.27 -13.53 -4.74
N SER A 147 -4.17 -13.06 -3.49
CA SER A 147 -5.21 -12.27 -2.82
C SER A 147 -5.05 -10.75 -3.04
N ALA A 148 -3.91 -10.30 -3.56
CA ALA A 148 -3.62 -8.90 -3.80
C ALA A 148 -4.19 -8.42 -5.15
N ASN A 149 -4.59 -7.15 -5.21
CA ASN A 149 -5.00 -6.51 -6.47
C ASN A 149 -3.79 -6.09 -7.30
N VAL A 150 -2.69 -5.70 -6.63
CA VAL A 150 -1.46 -5.25 -7.28
C VAL A 150 -0.26 -5.77 -6.47
N VAL A 151 0.75 -6.30 -7.17
CA VAL A 151 2.05 -6.64 -6.60
C VAL A 151 3.07 -5.62 -7.08
N CYS A 152 3.74 -4.95 -6.14
CA CYS A 152 4.80 -3.98 -6.37
C CYS A 152 6.14 -4.54 -5.89
N GLU A 153 7.21 -4.21 -6.61
CA GLU A 153 8.57 -4.57 -6.24
C GLU A 153 9.25 -3.41 -5.49
N GLU A 154 8.98 -2.18 -5.94
CA GLU A 154 9.57 -0.95 -5.39
C GLU A 154 8.50 0.00 -4.82
N PRO A 155 8.82 0.78 -3.76
CA PRO A 155 7.88 1.73 -3.15
C PRO A 155 7.30 2.76 -4.15
N GLU A 156 8.08 3.18 -5.15
CA GLU A 156 7.65 4.09 -6.21
C GLU A 156 6.49 3.51 -7.02
N GLN A 157 6.44 2.19 -7.20
CA GLN A 157 5.33 1.56 -7.89
C GLN A 157 4.03 1.67 -7.09
N VAL A 158 4.10 1.66 -5.75
CA VAL A 158 2.94 1.94 -4.90
C VAL A 158 2.45 3.38 -5.13
N VAL A 159 3.37 4.34 -5.19
CA VAL A 159 3.03 5.76 -5.48
C VAL A 159 2.37 5.90 -6.85
N GLN A 160 2.91 5.27 -7.91
CA GLN A 160 2.29 5.34 -9.24
C GLN A 160 0.94 4.60 -9.29
N THR A 161 0.80 3.49 -8.57
CA THR A 161 -0.45 2.74 -8.46
C THR A 161 -1.52 3.61 -7.81
N LEU A 162 -1.21 4.26 -6.69
CA LEU A 162 -2.14 5.16 -6.00
C LEU A 162 -2.49 6.39 -6.85
N ALA A 163 -1.53 6.96 -7.58
CA ALA A 163 -1.81 8.05 -8.52
C ALA A 163 -2.80 7.65 -9.62
N TYR A 164 -2.64 6.44 -10.17
CA TYR A 164 -3.56 5.92 -11.17
C TYR A 164 -4.93 5.61 -10.59
N VAL A 165 -5.01 4.95 -9.43
CA VAL A 165 -6.27 4.60 -8.77
C VAL A 165 -7.08 5.85 -8.38
N ILE A 166 -6.41 6.88 -7.87
CA ILE A 166 -7.09 8.07 -7.33
C ILE A 166 -7.39 9.10 -8.42
N LEU A 167 -6.47 9.34 -9.35
CA LEU A 167 -6.57 10.43 -10.34
C LEU A 167 -6.63 9.95 -11.80
N GLY A 168 -6.44 8.66 -12.08
CA GLY A 168 -6.27 8.14 -13.44
C GLY A 168 -4.97 8.59 -14.09
N GLU A 169 -4.00 9.08 -13.32
CA GLU A 169 -2.73 9.60 -13.82
C GLU A 169 -1.69 8.47 -13.98
N LEU A 170 -1.13 8.33 -15.18
CA LEU A 170 0.00 7.44 -15.46
C LEU A 170 1.33 8.22 -15.39
N PRO A 171 2.45 7.55 -15.05
CA PRO A 171 3.78 8.16 -15.22
C PRO A 171 4.04 8.49 -16.69
N THR A 172 4.87 9.50 -16.94
CA THR A 172 5.23 9.92 -18.31
C THR A 172 6.12 8.90 -19.01
N THR A 173 6.88 8.12 -18.23
CA THR A 173 7.81 7.11 -18.73
C THR A 173 7.43 5.76 -18.13
N PRO A 174 7.22 4.71 -18.94
CA PRO A 174 7.03 3.35 -18.43
C PRO A 174 8.24 2.86 -17.64
N LYS A 175 8.03 1.98 -16.64
CA LYS A 175 9.12 1.36 -15.86
C LYS A 175 10.16 0.67 -16.76
N ASP A 176 9.68 0.01 -17.82
CA ASP A 176 10.52 -0.72 -18.76
C ASP A 176 11.19 0.16 -19.84
N GLY A 177 10.94 1.48 -19.81
CA GLY A 177 11.45 2.41 -20.82
C GLY A 177 11.13 1.94 -22.23
N ASP A 178 12.16 1.85 -23.07
CA ASP A 178 12.04 1.43 -24.47
C ASP A 178 11.59 -0.03 -24.67
N ARG A 179 11.66 -0.86 -23.62
CA ARG A 179 11.15 -2.24 -23.67
C ARG A 179 9.64 -2.32 -23.47
N PHE A 180 8.98 -1.22 -23.09
CA PHE A 180 7.53 -1.20 -22.97
C PHE A 180 6.86 -1.25 -24.34
N VAL A 181 6.04 -2.27 -24.55
CA VAL A 181 5.20 -2.42 -25.74
C VAL A 181 3.73 -2.25 -25.35
N PRO A 182 2.98 -1.27 -25.91
CA PRO A 182 1.55 -1.11 -25.68
C PRO A 182 0.76 -2.36 -26.04
N ILE A 183 -0.36 -2.61 -25.34
CA ILE A 183 -1.20 -3.80 -25.57
C ILE A 183 -1.70 -3.89 -27.02
N ALA A 184 -2.10 -2.77 -27.62
CA ALA A 184 -2.56 -2.71 -29.01
C ALA A 184 -1.47 -3.16 -30.01
N ASP A 185 -0.20 -2.93 -29.70
CA ASP A 185 0.92 -3.37 -30.53
C ASP A 185 1.25 -4.85 -30.30
N ARG A 186 1.07 -5.36 -29.07
CA ARG A 186 1.24 -6.79 -28.74
C ARG A 186 0.18 -7.67 -29.38
N LEU A 187 -1.07 -7.19 -29.40
CA LEU A 187 -2.21 -7.93 -29.95
C LEU A 187 -2.31 -7.84 -31.48
N GLY A 188 -1.51 -6.99 -32.12
CA GLY A 188 -1.45 -6.80 -33.56
C GLY A 188 -2.45 -5.77 -34.10
N LYS A 189 -2.02 -4.99 -35.09
CA LYS A 189 -2.88 -4.02 -35.79
C LYS A 189 -4.05 -4.75 -36.46
N GLY A 190 -5.28 -4.39 -36.09
CA GLY A 190 -6.51 -4.94 -36.68
C GLY A 190 -7.26 -5.95 -35.80
N ASN A 191 -6.82 -6.21 -34.56
CA ASN A 191 -7.65 -6.93 -33.60
C ASN A 191 -8.95 -6.12 -33.31
N PRO A 192 -10.14 -6.70 -33.50
CA PRO A 192 -11.41 -6.01 -33.20
C PRO A 192 -11.61 -5.73 -31.71
N ASN A 193 -10.84 -6.38 -30.83
CA ASN A 193 -10.69 -6.06 -29.40
C ASN A 193 -9.24 -5.59 -29.12
N PRO A 194 -8.88 -4.35 -29.49
CA PRO A 194 -7.53 -3.81 -29.30
C PRO A 194 -7.15 -3.63 -27.82
#